data_AF-A0A1V0HU28-F1
#
_entry.id   AF-A0A1V0HU28-F1
#
_cell.length_a   1.000
_cell.length_b   1.000
_cell.length_c   1.000
_cell.angle_alpha   90.00
_cell.angle_beta   90.00
_cell.angle_gamma   90.00
#
_symmetry.space_group_name_H-M   'P 1'
#
loop_
_entity.id
_entity.type
_entity.pdbx_description
1 polymer ?
#
loop_
_entity_poly.entity_id
_entity_poly.type
_entity_poly.pdbx_seq_one_letter_code
_entity_poly.pdbx_strand_id
1 'polypeptide(L)'
;MCQIFAGQDPERYQSTTRRLRLNGQSTSIRLENSFWAILDEIAASEGATTPAFISKLHAEVLERHGEPSNFTSLLRCTCLIFRETAPAGGPMAMAAE
;
A
#
# COMPACT_ATOMS: atom_id res chain seq x y z
N MET A 1 2.15 -9.07 -27.17
CA MET A 1 2.14 -8.36 -25.88
C MET A 1 0.68 -8.08 -25.54
N CYS A 2 0.10 -8.82 -24.58
CA CYS A 2 -1.34 -8.80 -24.33
C CYS A 2 -1.81 -7.40 -23.87
N GLN A 3 -2.95 -6.95 -24.40
CA GLN A 3 -3.63 -5.69 -24.02
C GLN A 3 -3.86 -5.57 -22.51
N ILE A 4 -3.87 -6.69 -21.77
CA ILE A 4 -4.00 -6.79 -20.31
C ILE A 4 -2.96 -5.94 -19.55
N PHE A 5 -1.70 -5.90 -20.00
CA PHE A 5 -0.64 -5.14 -19.30
C PHE A 5 -0.44 -3.73 -19.88
N ALA A 6 -0.76 -3.54 -21.17
CA ALA A 6 -0.57 -2.27 -21.87
C ALA A 6 -1.76 -1.30 -21.70
N GLY A 7 -2.95 -1.81 -21.38
CA GLY A 7 -4.17 -1.03 -21.15
C GLY A 7 -4.40 -0.66 -19.69
N GLN A 8 -3.36 -0.64 -18.85
CA GLN A 8 -3.52 -0.20 -17.47
C GLN A 8 -3.91 1.26 -17.42
N ASP A 9 -4.91 1.58 -16.60
CA ASP A 9 -5.25 2.96 -16.28
C ASP A 9 -3.99 3.70 -15.77
N PRO A 10 -3.55 4.79 -16.43
CA PRO A 10 -2.40 5.58 -16.01
C PRO A 10 -2.47 6.08 -14.58
N GLU A 11 -3.67 6.29 -14.03
CA GLU A 11 -3.83 6.71 -12.65
C GLU A 11 -3.25 5.67 -11.68
N ARG A 12 -3.31 4.38 -12.01
CA ARG A 12 -2.90 3.29 -11.11
C ARG A 12 -1.41 3.27 -10.79
N TYR A 13 -0.55 3.62 -11.75
CA TYR A 13 0.91 3.64 -11.57
C TYR A 13 1.47 5.05 -11.38
N GLN A 14 0.63 6.10 -11.47
CA GLN A 14 1.03 7.44 -11.05
C GLN A 14 1.33 7.46 -9.54
N SER A 15 2.38 8.19 -9.19
CA SER A 15 2.85 8.29 -7.81
C SER A 15 2.24 9.51 -7.10
N THR A 16 1.57 9.26 -5.98
CA THR A 16 1.06 10.29 -5.07
C THR A 16 1.91 10.35 -3.81
N THR A 17 2.19 11.57 -3.34
CA THR A 17 2.89 11.79 -2.07
C THR A 17 1.85 12.11 -0.99
N ARG A 18 1.79 11.30 0.07
CA ARG A 18 0.97 11.56 1.26
C ARG A 18 1.89 11.90 2.45
N ARG A 19 1.51 12.92 3.22
CA ARG A 19 2.23 13.32 4.45
C ARG A 19 1.57 12.63 5.64
N LEU A 20 2.38 11.92 6.43
CA LEU A 20 1.94 11.09 7.55
C LEU A 20 2.80 11.43 8.78
N ARG A 21 2.32 11.08 9.97
CA ARG A 21 3.10 11.20 11.21
C ARG A 21 3.61 9.83 11.65
N LEU A 22 4.91 9.60 11.52
CA LEU A 22 5.57 8.38 12.01
C LEU A 22 6.37 8.75 13.25
N ASN A 23 6.11 8.09 14.39
CA ASN A 23 6.81 8.37 15.67
C ASN A 23 6.81 9.87 16.05
N GLY A 24 5.72 10.58 15.77
CA GLY A 24 5.58 12.03 16.00
C GLY A 24 6.26 12.93 14.96
N GLN A 25 7.05 12.39 14.04
CA GLN A 25 7.71 13.13 12.97
C GLN A 25 6.84 13.18 11.71
N SER A 26 6.83 14.33 11.04
CA SER A 26 6.12 14.49 9.76
C SER A 26 6.94 13.91 8.61
N THR A 27 6.51 12.75 8.11
CA THR A 27 7.17 12.01 7.03
C THR A 27 6.36 12.08 5.74
N SER A 28 7.01 12.40 4.63
CA SER A 28 6.37 12.37 3.30
C SER A 28 6.68 11.05 2.62
N ILE A 29 5.66 10.26 2.32
CA ILE A 29 5.80 8.98 1.62
C ILE A 29 5.24 9.13 0.20
N ARG A 30 6.00 8.69 -0.80
CA ARG A 30 5.57 8.64 -2.20
C ARG A 30 5.39 7.19 -2.64
N LEU A 31 4.18 6.87 -3.10
CA LEU A 31 3.81 5.56 -3.62
C LEU A 31 2.87 5.71 -4.81
N GLU A 32 2.84 4.69 -5.66
CA GLU A 32 1.87 4.52 -6.73
C GLU A 32 0.45 4.44 -6.15
N ASN A 33 -0.54 4.99 -6.85
CA ASN A 33 -1.93 5.04 -6.38
C ASN A 33 -2.50 3.65 -6.09
N SER A 34 -2.08 2.62 -6.84
CA SER A 34 -2.48 1.24 -6.55
C SER A 34 -2.03 0.75 -5.17
N PHE A 35 -0.82 1.11 -4.73
CA PHE A 35 -0.36 0.75 -3.38
C PHE A 35 -1.10 1.53 -2.31
N TRP A 36 -1.39 2.81 -2.57
CA TRP A 36 -2.22 3.60 -1.65
C TRP A 36 -3.62 2.99 -1.47
N ALA A 37 -4.28 2.58 -2.55
CA ALA A 37 -5.59 1.95 -2.49
C ALA A 37 -5.56 0.64 -1.68
N ILE A 38 -4.51 -0.18 -1.86
CA ILE A 38 -4.34 -1.42 -1.08
C ILE A 38 -4.08 -1.11 0.40
N LEU A 39 -3.27 -0.11 0.72
CA LEU A 39 -3.04 0.31 2.12
C LEU A 39 -4.34 0.84 2.76
N ASP A 40 -5.16 1.56 2.00
CA ASP A 40 -6.47 2.04 2.44
C ASP A 40 -7.42 0.86 2.74
N GLU A 41 -7.42 -0.18 1.88
CA GLU A 41 -8.19 -1.43 2.07
C GLU A 41 -7.72 -2.22 3.31
N ILE A 42 -6.41 -2.40 3.49
CA ILE A 42 -5.84 -3.08 4.66
C ILE A 42 -6.24 -2.35 5.94
N ALA A 43 -6.04 -1.03 5.98
CA ALA A 43 -6.38 -0.23 7.15
C ALA A 43 -7.88 -0.33 7.49
N ALA A 44 -8.74 -0.24 6.48
CA ALA A 44 -10.18 -0.41 6.66
C ALA A 44 -10.54 -1.81 7.22
N SER A 45 -9.88 -2.87 6.75
CA SER A 45 -10.09 -4.24 7.25
C SER A 45 -9.70 -4.42 8.73
N GLU A 46 -8.74 -3.64 9.23
CA GLU A 46 -8.35 -3.59 10.64
C GLU A 46 -9.16 -2.57 11.47
N GLY A 47 -10.13 -1.87 10.87
CA GLY A 47 -10.89 -0.80 11.53
C GLY A 47 -10.05 0.44 11.86
N ALA A 48 -8.97 0.67 11.12
CA ALA A 48 -8.03 1.78 11.30
C ALA A 48 -8.05 2.74 10.10
N THR A 49 -7.52 3.95 10.31
CA THR A 49 -7.19 4.85 9.19
C THR A 49 -5.84 4.46 8.59
N THR A 50 -5.62 4.73 7.30
CA THR A 50 -4.34 4.43 6.63
C THR A 50 -3.13 5.03 7.33
N PRO A 51 -3.16 6.31 7.80
CA PRO A 51 -2.07 6.85 8.59
C PRO A 51 -1.83 6.06 9.88
N ALA A 52 -2.89 5.69 10.61
CA ALA A 52 -2.76 4.92 11.85
C ALA A 52 -2.17 3.52 11.62
N PHE A 53 -2.63 2.82 10.59
CA PHE A 53 -2.07 1.53 10.18
C PHE A 53 -0.58 1.64 9.84
N ILE A 54 -0.19 2.61 9.00
CA ILE A 54 1.20 2.81 8.60
C ILE A 54 2.08 3.18 9.81
N SER A 55 1.60 4.03 10.71
CA SER A 55 2.34 4.39 11.93
C SER A 55 2.53 3.20 12.86
N LYS A 56 1.50 2.35 13.02
CA LYS A 56 1.59 1.11 13.80
C LYS A 56 2.60 0.14 13.18
N LEU A 57 2.50 -0.11 11.87
CA LEU A 57 3.45 -0.96 11.14
C LEU A 57 4.89 -0.45 11.27
N HIS A 58 5.09 0.87 11.15
CA HIS A 58 6.41 1.48 11.34
C HIS A 58 6.98 1.21 12.74
N ALA A 59 6.16 1.37 13.79
CA ALA A 59 6.57 1.10 15.16
C ALA A 59 6.94 -0.37 15.39
N GLU A 60 6.13 -1.30 14.87
CA GLU A 60 6.39 -2.75 14.98
C GLU A 60 7.68 -3.17 14.26
N VAL A 61 7.94 -2.62 13.07
CA VAL A 61 9.19 -2.87 12.32
C VAL A 61 10.39 -2.33 13.09
N LEU A 62 10.28 -1.10 13.62
CA LEU A 62 11.33 -0.48 14.42
C LEU A 62 11.68 -1.30 15.67
N GLU A 63 10.67 -1.83 16.37
CA GLU A 63 10.87 -2.66 17.55
C GLU A 63 11.55 -4.00 17.22
N ARG A 64 11.18 -4.64 16.11
CA ARG A 64 11.68 -5.99 15.77
C ARG A 64 13.02 -5.99 15.04
N HIS A 65 13.24 -5.01 14.16
CA HIS A 65 14.34 -5.01 13.20
C HIS A 65 15.19 -3.73 13.23
N GLY A 66 14.83 -2.75 14.07
CA GLY A 66 15.45 -1.44 14.06
C GLY A 66 14.95 -0.56 12.91
N GLU A 67 15.60 0.59 12.71
CA GLU A 67 15.18 1.59 11.73
C GLU A 67 15.17 0.99 10.31
N PRO A 68 14.02 0.99 9.61
CA PRO A 68 13.93 0.43 8.27
C PRO A 68 14.69 1.30 7.27
N SER A 69 15.70 0.73 6.61
CA SER A 69 16.49 1.43 5.59
C SER A 69 15.66 1.85 4.35
N ASN A 70 14.55 1.16 4.08
CA ASN A 70 13.63 1.48 2.98
C ASN A 70 12.17 1.16 3.33
N PHE A 71 11.58 2.01 4.17
CA PHE A 71 10.19 1.84 4.62
C PHE A 71 9.18 1.87 3.45
N THR A 72 9.42 2.66 2.41
CA THR A 72 8.55 2.72 1.23
C THR A 72 8.50 1.38 0.48
N SER A 73 9.64 0.70 0.32
CA SER A 73 9.66 -0.65 -0.27
C SER A 73 8.96 -1.66 0.63
N LEU A 74 9.11 -1.55 1.95
CA LEU A 74 8.38 -2.39 2.90
C LEU A 74 6.87 -2.27 2.70
N LEU A 75 6.33 -1.06 2.56
CA LEU A 75 4.91 -0.84 2.29
C LEU A 75 4.43 -1.50 0.99
N ARG A 76 5.26 -1.46 -0.08
CA ARG A 76 4.94 -2.18 -1.33
C ARG A 76 4.92 -3.69 -1.12
N CYS A 77 5.90 -4.24 -0.41
CA CYS A 77 5.92 -5.66 -0.06
C CYS A 77 4.72 -6.06 0.81
N THR A 78 4.31 -5.23 1.76
CA THR A 78 3.09 -5.44 2.56
C THR A 78 1.85 -5.56 1.68
N CYS A 79 1.72 -4.71 0.66
CA CYS A 79 0.61 -4.78 -0.29
C CYS A 79 0.62 -6.09 -1.11
N LEU A 80 1.80 -6.56 -1.53
CA LEU A 80 1.94 -7.81 -2.26
C LEU A 80 1.54 -9.00 -1.38
N ILE A 81 2.05 -9.05 -0.15
CA ILE A 81 1.69 -10.10 0.83
C ILE A 81 0.18 -10.11 1.10
N PHE A 82 -0.45 -8.95 1.25
CA PHE A 82 -1.90 -8.85 1.43
C PHE A 82 -2.67 -9.46 0.25
N ARG A 83 -2.23 -9.21 -0.99
CA ARG A 83 -2.87 -9.78 -2.18
C ARG A 83 -2.60 -11.28 -2.37
N GLU A 84 -1.45 -11.78 -1.92
CA GLU A 84 -1.11 -13.21 -1.94
C GLU A 84 -1.86 -14.01 -0.86
N THR A 85 -2.15 -13.38 0.28
CA THR A 85 -2.82 -14.01 1.42
C THR A 85 -4.34 -13.87 1.41
N ALA A 86 -4.87 -12.90 0.65
CA ALA A 86 -6.30 -12.80 0.40
C ALA A 86 -6.78 -14.05 -0.34
N PRO A 87 -7.83 -14.76 0.13
CA PRO A 87 -8.37 -15.90 -0.60
C PRO A 87 -8.75 -15.46 -2.02
N ALA A 88 -8.29 -16.21 -3.02
CA ALA A 88 -8.53 -15.96 -4.44
C ALA A 88 -10.04 -15.98 -4.75
N GLY A 89 -10.73 -14.86 -4.50
CA GLY A 89 -12.19 -14.81 -4.50
C GLY A 89 -12.73 -13.41 -4.26
N GLY A 90 -12.30 -12.44 -5.08
CA GLY A 90 -12.92 -11.12 -5.22
C GLY A 90 -12.84 -10.69 -6.68
N PRO A 91 -13.92 -10.16 -7.28
CA PRO A 91 -14.10 -10.19 -8.72
C PRO A 91 -13.00 -9.42 -9.43
N MET A 92 -12.34 -10.12 -10.35
CA MET A 92 -11.69 -9.53 -11.51
C MET A 92 -12.69 -8.54 -12.11
N ALA A 93 -12.48 -7.25 -11.87
CA ALA A 93 -13.28 -6.20 -12.47
C ALA A 93 -13.08 -6.32 -13.97
N MET A 94 -14.04 -7.02 -14.59
CA MET A 94 -14.30 -7.03 -16.01
C MET A 94 -14.48 -5.58 -16.42
N ALA A 95 -13.45 -4.99 -17.03
CA ALA A 95 -13.64 -3.86 -17.91
C ALA A 95 -14.00 -4.45 -19.30
N ALA A 96 -15.29 -4.72 -19.49
CA ALA A 96 -15.98 -4.35 -20.72
C ALA A 96 -16.10 -2.81 -20.68
N GLU A 97 -15.97 -2.03 -21.76
CA GLU A 97 -16.35 -2.23 -23.17
C GLU A 97 -15.24 -1.80 -24.15
#